data_AF-A0A0E9N316-F1
#
_entry.id   AF-A0A0E9N316-F1
#
_cell.length_a   1.000
_cell.length_b   1.000
_cell.length_c   1.000
_cell.angle_alpha   90.00
_cell.angle_beta   90.00
_cell.angle_gamma   90.00
#
_symmetry.space_group_name_H-M   'P 1'
#
loop_
_entity.id
_entity.type
_entity.pdbx_description
1 polymer ?
#
loop_
_entity_poly.entity_id
_entity_poly.type
_entity_poly.pdbx_seq_one_letter_code
_entity_poly.pdbx_strand_id
1 'polypeptide(L)'
;MIIEIILFNLQCNSTLTMAQMHLNITGEQIDHESLSINYSTKLVKAKLKVFFFKDKDTQQKVFYVPSLEVTGYGTDDQEAQAMVIDSINDCFFHLVNLPKKQFERELRDLGWKENKIFHKQYSKMLVDVKGVLKNFNAEENTVGSLTLVA
;
A
#
# COMPACT_ATOMS: atom_id res chain seq x y z
N MET A 1 -10.04 -15.04 -3.78
CA MET A 1 -9.24 -14.71 -4.98
C MET A 1 -7.79 -14.66 -4.52
N ILE A 2 -6.89 -15.44 -5.13
CA ILE A 2 -5.47 -15.53 -4.75
C ILE A 2 -4.68 -14.91 -5.89
N ILE A 3 -3.82 -13.93 -5.62
CA ILE A 3 -2.96 -13.30 -6.63
C ILE A 3 -1.55 -13.14 -6.05
N GLU A 4 -0.54 -13.50 -6.83
CA GLU A 4 0.86 -13.72 -6.43
C GLU A 4 1.81 -12.95 -7.39
N ILE A 5 2.73 -12.09 -6.90
CA ILE A 5 3.79 -11.43 -7.70
C ILE A 5 5.07 -11.01 -6.90
N ILE A 6 6.27 -11.02 -7.51
CA ILE A 6 7.64 -10.90 -6.90
C ILE A 6 8.43 -9.66 -7.43
N LEU A 7 9.25 -8.96 -6.60
CA LEU A 7 9.97 -7.69 -6.92
C LEU A 7 11.49 -7.76 -7.26
N PHE A 8 11.96 -6.92 -8.21
CA PHE A 8 13.38 -6.51 -8.37
C PHE A 8 13.59 -5.07 -8.95
N ASN A 9 14.56 -4.36 -8.35
CA ASN A 9 15.45 -3.26 -8.81
C ASN A 9 14.89 -1.98 -9.48
N LEU A 10 15.08 -0.81 -8.83
CA LEU A 10 14.89 0.53 -9.39
C LEU A 10 16.25 1.12 -9.80
N GLN A 11 16.72 0.84 -11.02
CA GLN A 11 17.82 1.60 -11.63
C GLN A 11 17.34 2.33 -12.88
N CYS A 12 17.39 3.67 -12.83
CA CYS A 12 17.41 4.49 -14.03
C CYS A 12 18.79 4.32 -14.72
N ASN A 13 18.79 3.87 -15.96
CA ASN A 13 19.74 4.33 -16.98
C ASN A 13 19.17 4.11 -18.39
N SER A 14 18.83 5.22 -19.05
CA SER A 14 18.82 5.54 -20.50
C SER A 14 18.40 4.54 -21.59
N THR A 15 17.91 3.35 -21.28
CA THR A 15 17.27 2.42 -22.23
C THR A 15 16.10 1.75 -21.53
N LEU A 16 14.89 2.04 -22.02
CA LEU A 16 13.58 1.56 -21.56
C LEU A 16 13.59 0.23 -20.77
N THR A 17 13.67 0.32 -19.46
CA THR A 17 13.14 -0.70 -18.54
C THR A 17 12.24 0.01 -17.55
N MET A 18 10.93 -0.03 -17.82
CA MET A 18 9.91 0.42 -16.89
C MET A 18 10.04 -0.40 -15.60
N ALA A 19 10.14 0.26 -14.46
CA ALA A 19 10.05 -0.41 -13.17
C ALA A 19 8.70 -1.12 -13.08
N GLN A 20 8.69 -2.44 -12.92
CA GLN A 20 7.47 -3.22 -12.79
C GLN A 20 7.28 -3.61 -11.32
N MET A 21 6.32 -2.95 -10.65
CA MET A 21 5.85 -3.37 -9.33
C MET A 21 4.95 -4.59 -9.49
N HIS A 22 5.11 -5.51 -8.55
CA HIS A 22 4.48 -6.80 -8.58
C HIS A 22 3.98 -7.08 -7.17
N LEU A 23 2.65 -6.99 -7.00
CA LEU A 23 1.91 -7.09 -5.75
C LEU A 23 1.26 -8.46 -5.54
N ASN A 24 1.54 -9.12 -4.42
CA ASN A 24 0.73 -10.25 -3.96
C ASN A 24 -0.45 -9.74 -3.15
N ILE A 25 -1.64 -10.28 -3.36
CA ILE A 25 -2.78 -10.04 -2.48
C ILE A 25 -3.21 -11.35 -1.83
N THR A 26 -2.99 -11.49 -0.52
CA THR A 26 -3.30 -12.69 0.26
C THR A 26 -4.55 -12.50 1.11
N GLY A 27 -5.31 -13.58 1.31
CA GLY A 27 -6.42 -13.62 2.28
C GLY A 27 -5.97 -13.80 3.73
N GLU A 28 -4.66 -13.66 4.00
CA GLU A 28 -4.10 -13.84 5.33
C GLU A 28 -4.48 -12.65 6.21
N GLN A 29 -5.03 -12.92 7.39
CA GLN A 29 -5.15 -11.90 8.42
C GLN A 29 -3.77 -11.60 8.98
N ILE A 30 -3.38 -10.33 8.94
CA ILE A 30 -2.14 -9.84 9.52
C ILE A 30 -2.46 -9.03 10.77
N ASP A 31 -1.60 -9.12 11.78
CA ASP A 31 -1.74 -8.35 13.01
C ASP A 31 -0.97 -7.02 12.95
N HIS A 32 -0.10 -6.86 11.95
CA HIS A 32 0.74 -5.69 11.74
C HIS A 32 1.13 -5.53 10.27
N GLU A 33 1.27 -4.27 9.85
CA GLU A 33 1.86 -3.92 8.55
C GLU A 33 3.36 -3.73 8.71
N SER A 34 4.11 -4.05 7.65
CA SER A 34 5.57 -3.91 7.64
C SER A 34 6.04 -3.24 6.36
N LEU A 35 7.13 -2.49 6.47
CA LEU A 35 7.76 -1.79 5.36
C LEU A 35 9.28 -1.91 5.52
N SER A 36 9.97 -2.33 4.47
CA SER A 36 11.43 -2.46 4.43
C SER A 36 11.95 -1.73 3.21
N ILE A 37 12.81 -0.74 3.43
CA ILE A 37 13.27 0.13 2.36
C ILE A 37 14.79 0.13 2.27
N ASN A 38 15.30 -0.17 1.09
CA ASN A 38 16.70 -0.05 0.76
C ASN A 38 16.95 1.18 -0.11
N TYR A 39 17.33 2.29 0.51
CA TYR A 39 17.60 3.56 -0.15
C TYR A 39 18.62 3.49 -1.28
N SER A 40 19.68 2.67 -1.14
CA SER A 40 20.75 2.61 -2.14
C SER A 40 20.28 1.96 -3.45
N THR A 41 19.39 0.96 -3.35
CA THR A 41 18.80 0.27 -4.51
C THR A 41 17.39 0.77 -4.82
N LYS A 42 16.90 1.76 -4.06
CA LYS A 42 15.51 2.23 -4.00
C LYS A 42 14.48 1.09 -3.95
N LEU A 43 14.83 -0.03 -3.32
CA LEU A 43 13.95 -1.19 -3.26
C LEU A 43 13.02 -1.05 -2.06
N VAL A 44 11.71 -1.18 -2.29
CA VAL A 44 10.69 -1.20 -1.25
C VAL A 44 10.13 -2.60 -1.13
N LYS A 45 9.97 -3.10 0.10
CA LYS A 45 9.11 -4.24 0.40
C LYS A 45 8.05 -3.82 1.40
N ALA A 46 6.79 -4.10 1.18
CA ALA A 46 5.69 -3.68 2.02
C ALA A 46 4.69 -4.82 2.21
N LYS A 47 4.28 -5.08 3.46
CA LYS A 47 3.11 -5.88 3.83
C LYS A 47 2.03 -4.92 4.32
N LEU A 48 1.02 -4.66 3.50
CA LEU A 48 -0.01 -3.63 3.72
C LEU A 48 -1.39 -4.27 3.84
N LYS A 49 -2.30 -3.62 4.56
CA LYS A 49 -3.72 -4.00 4.59
C LYS A 49 -4.49 -3.15 3.58
N VAL A 50 -5.25 -3.82 2.74
CA VAL A 50 -6.15 -3.20 1.77
C VAL A 50 -7.58 -3.49 2.21
N PHE A 51 -8.41 -2.45 2.28
CA PHE A 51 -9.85 -2.58 2.42
C PHE A 51 -10.49 -2.48 1.05
N PHE A 52 -11.50 -3.29 0.79
CA PHE A 52 -12.27 -3.18 -0.44
C PHE A 52 -13.77 -3.14 -0.11
N PHE A 53 -14.49 -2.26 -0.77
CA PHE A 53 -15.93 -2.07 -0.57
C PHE A 53 -16.56 -1.43 -1.81
N LYS A 54 -17.90 -1.35 -1.82
CA LYS A 54 -18.63 -0.57 -2.82
C LYS A 54 -19.15 0.71 -2.18
N ASP A 55 -18.84 1.85 -2.78
CA ASP A 55 -19.31 3.15 -2.31
C ASP A 55 -20.83 3.24 -2.51
N LYS A 56 -21.55 3.70 -1.49
CA LYS A 56 -23.01 3.74 -1.49
C LYS A 56 -23.56 4.78 -2.46
N ASP A 57 -22.89 5.91 -2.62
CA ASP A 57 -23.41 7.04 -3.40
C ASP A 57 -23.01 6.92 -4.87
N THR A 58 -21.74 6.58 -5.13
CA THR A 58 -21.22 6.49 -6.50
C THR A 58 -21.40 5.10 -7.11
N GLN A 59 -21.70 4.08 -6.28
CA GLN A 59 -21.77 2.68 -6.66
C GLN A 59 -20.45 2.10 -7.20
N GLN A 60 -19.35 2.83 -7.06
CA GLN A 60 -18.02 2.42 -7.50
C GLN A 60 -17.40 1.40 -6.55
N LYS A 61 -16.55 0.53 -7.10
CA LYS A 61 -15.64 -0.32 -6.33
C LYS A 61 -14.49 0.54 -5.82
N VAL A 62 -14.17 0.35 -4.54
CA VAL A 62 -13.15 1.11 -3.83
C VAL A 62 -12.15 0.14 -3.23
N PHE A 63 -10.85 0.38 -3.48
CA PHE A 63 -9.75 -0.27 -2.80
C PHE A 63 -8.95 0.79 -2.05
N TYR A 64 -8.80 0.63 -0.75
CA TYR A 64 -8.20 1.64 0.13
C TYR A 64 -7.09 1.05 0.99
N VAL A 65 -5.96 1.74 1.06
CA VAL A 65 -4.79 1.36 1.86
C VAL A 65 -4.51 2.43 2.92
N PRO A 66 -5.07 2.29 4.14
CA PRO A 66 -4.98 3.33 5.17
C PRO A 66 -3.57 3.62 5.69
N SER A 67 -2.64 2.69 5.53
CA SER A 67 -1.25 2.91 5.94
C SER A 67 -0.47 3.85 5.02
N LEU A 68 -0.98 4.05 3.81
CA LEU A 68 -0.44 4.96 2.81
C LEU A 68 -1.42 6.09 2.44
N GLU A 69 -2.65 6.05 2.96
CA GLU A 69 -3.74 6.99 2.64
C GLU A 69 -4.06 7.06 1.14
N VAL A 70 -3.89 5.95 0.42
CA VAL A 70 -4.17 5.86 -1.03
C VAL A 70 -5.45 5.08 -1.31
N THR A 71 -6.17 5.50 -2.34
CA THR A 71 -7.44 4.91 -2.75
C THR A 71 -7.46 4.72 -4.26
N GLY A 72 -7.95 3.55 -4.71
CA GLY A 72 -8.33 3.31 -6.10
C GLY A 72 -9.84 3.16 -6.22
N TYR A 73 -10.38 3.71 -7.29
CA TYR A 73 -11.80 3.68 -7.65
C TYR A 73 -11.98 3.01 -9.01
N GLY A 74 -13.10 2.33 -9.20
CA GLY A 74 -13.41 1.70 -10.47
C GLY A 74 -14.88 1.33 -10.59
N THR A 75 -15.32 1.15 -11.82
CA THR A 75 -16.64 0.59 -12.14
C THR A 75 -16.71 -0.92 -11.85
N ASP A 76 -15.55 -1.59 -11.84
CA ASP A 76 -15.38 -2.97 -11.41
C ASP A 76 -14.13 -3.15 -10.51
N ASP A 77 -13.94 -4.37 -10.00
CA ASP A 77 -12.85 -4.69 -9.08
C ASP A 77 -11.47 -4.59 -9.77
N GLN A 78 -11.37 -4.86 -11.07
CA GLN A 78 -10.10 -4.83 -11.81
C GLN A 78 -9.62 -3.39 -12.00
N GLU A 79 -10.52 -2.49 -12.35
CA GLU A 79 -10.22 -1.06 -12.51
C GLU A 79 -9.82 -0.43 -11.17
N ALA A 80 -10.59 -0.68 -10.10
CA ALA A 80 -10.28 -0.16 -8.77
C ALA A 80 -8.95 -0.71 -8.24
N GLN A 81 -8.67 -1.99 -8.51
CA GLN A 81 -7.41 -2.63 -8.16
C GLN A 81 -6.24 -2.02 -8.94
N ALA A 82 -6.36 -1.82 -10.26
CA ALA A 82 -5.31 -1.19 -11.06
C ALA A 82 -5.01 0.23 -10.55
N MET A 83 -6.05 1.02 -10.25
CA MET A 83 -5.88 2.39 -9.77
C MET A 83 -5.21 2.46 -8.38
N VAL A 84 -5.55 1.56 -7.45
CA VAL A 84 -4.90 1.55 -6.13
C VAL A 84 -3.43 1.10 -6.26
N ILE A 85 -3.15 0.17 -7.17
CA ILE A 85 -1.78 -0.28 -7.46
C ILE A 85 -0.92 0.87 -7.98
N ASP A 86 -1.43 1.63 -8.95
CA ASP A 86 -0.72 2.79 -9.50
C ASP A 86 -0.51 3.88 -8.44
N SER A 87 -1.50 4.10 -7.58
CA SER A 87 -1.38 5.06 -6.47
C SER A 87 -0.31 4.63 -5.46
N ILE A 88 -0.19 3.33 -5.16
CA ILE A 88 0.87 2.80 -4.31
C ILE A 88 2.24 2.96 -4.98
N ASN A 89 2.32 2.72 -6.29
CA ASN A 89 3.54 2.93 -7.08
C ASN A 89 4.01 4.37 -6.98
N ASP A 90 3.12 5.32 -7.25
CA ASP A 90 3.44 6.74 -7.23
C ASP A 90 3.84 7.19 -5.82
N CYS A 91 3.14 6.71 -4.79
CA CYS A 91 3.48 6.97 -3.39
C CYS A 91 4.91 6.50 -3.07
N PHE A 92 5.24 5.24 -3.34
CA PHE A 92 6.57 4.71 -3.04
C PHE A 92 7.66 5.30 -3.91
N PHE A 93 7.38 5.55 -5.19
CA PHE A 93 8.30 6.26 -6.07
C PHE A 93 8.62 7.65 -5.54
N HIS A 94 7.62 8.40 -5.06
CA HIS A 94 7.86 9.69 -4.42
C HIS A 94 8.72 9.52 -3.16
N LEU A 95 8.32 8.64 -2.24
CA LEU A 95 9.00 8.41 -0.97
C LEU A 95 10.48 8.04 -1.14
N VAL A 96 10.82 7.08 -2.00
CA VAL A 96 12.23 6.64 -2.17
C VAL A 96 13.13 7.67 -2.84
N ASN A 97 12.55 8.69 -3.48
CA ASN A 97 13.29 9.78 -4.10
C ASN A 97 13.46 11.01 -3.17
N LEU A 98 12.82 11.01 -1.99
CA LEU A 98 13.01 12.06 -1.01
C LEU A 98 14.38 11.95 -0.32
N PRO A 99 14.96 13.09 0.12
CA PRO A 99 16.07 13.07 1.06
C PRO A 99 15.69 12.29 2.33
N LYS A 100 16.62 11.48 2.87
CA LYS A 100 16.38 10.58 4.02
C LYS A 100 15.58 11.23 5.17
N LYS A 101 15.93 12.45 5.57
CA LYS A 101 15.22 13.17 6.66
C LYS A 101 13.77 13.50 6.32
N GLN A 102 13.47 13.84 5.07
CA GLN A 102 12.11 14.12 4.62
C GLN A 102 11.32 12.82 4.54
N PHE A 103 11.90 11.78 3.95
CA PHE A 103 11.30 10.44 3.93
C PHE A 103 10.93 9.94 5.34
N GLU A 104 11.85 10.04 6.30
CA GLU A 104 11.61 9.62 7.69
C GLU A 104 10.55 10.48 8.39
N ARG A 105 10.32 11.70 7.91
CA ARG A 105 9.23 12.56 8.39
C ARG A 105 7.90 12.09 7.78
N GLU A 106 7.83 11.95 6.46
CA GLU A 106 6.61 11.47 5.77
C GLU A 106 6.13 10.12 6.33
N LEU A 107 7.04 9.15 6.52
CA LEU A 107 6.68 7.87 7.12
C LEU A 107 6.13 8.01 8.55
N ARG A 108 6.71 8.91 9.35
CA ARG A 108 6.26 9.16 10.72
C ARG A 108 4.89 9.84 10.75
N ASP A 109 4.66 10.77 9.84
CA ASP A 109 3.38 11.47 9.69
C ASP A 109 2.28 10.50 9.25
N LEU A 110 2.63 9.53 8.39
CA LEU A 110 1.81 8.35 8.07
C LEU A 110 1.71 7.33 9.22
N GLY A 111 2.34 7.56 10.37
CA GLY A 111 2.25 6.72 11.56
C GLY A 111 3.15 5.48 11.58
N TRP A 112 4.09 5.35 10.65
CA TRP A 112 5.08 4.26 10.65
C TRP A 112 6.14 4.48 11.72
N LYS A 113 6.52 3.39 12.40
CA LYS A 113 7.56 3.38 13.43
C LYS A 113 8.76 2.60 12.93
N GLU A 114 9.92 3.25 12.92
CA GLU A 114 11.19 2.61 12.59
C GLU A 114 11.60 1.61 13.69
N ASN A 115 12.13 0.47 13.29
CA ASN A 115 12.74 -0.49 14.19
C ASN A 115 14.07 0.06 14.72
N LYS A 116 14.21 0.10 16.06
CA LYS A 116 15.39 0.66 16.74
C LYS A 116 16.69 -0.10 16.47
N ILE A 117 16.60 -1.38 16.09
CA ILE A 117 17.73 -2.27 15.80
C ILE A 117 17.97 -2.36 14.29
N PHE A 118 16.89 -2.39 13.50
CA PHE A 118 16.95 -2.52 12.04
C PHE A 118 16.47 -1.22 11.36
N HIS A 119 17.36 -0.25 11.20
CA HIS A 119 17.11 1.12 10.70
C HIS A 119 16.58 1.27 9.25
N LYS A 120 16.05 0.19 8.67
CA LYS A 120 15.43 0.13 7.34
C LYS A 120 14.07 -0.55 7.38
N GLN A 121 13.65 -1.03 8.55
CA GLN A 121 12.39 -1.71 8.77
C GLN A 121 11.49 -0.80 9.57
N TYR A 122 10.25 -0.70 9.12
CA TYR A 122 9.21 0.10 9.72
C TYR A 122 7.99 -0.80 9.95
N SER A 123 7.25 -0.53 11.01
CA SER A 123 5.98 -1.20 11.27
C SER A 123 4.92 -0.19 11.69
N LYS A 124 3.67 -0.50 11.33
CA LYS A 124 2.49 0.23 11.76
C LYS A 124 1.53 -0.78 12.38
N MET A 125 1.03 -0.46 13.57
CA MET A 125 -0.05 -1.24 14.15
C MET A 125 -1.30 -1.00 13.33
N LEU A 126 -2.03 -2.06 13.02
CA LEU A 126 -3.31 -1.92 12.36
C LEU A 126 -4.24 -1.08 13.23
N VAL A 127 -4.78 -0.02 12.64
CA VAL A 127 -5.88 0.73 13.23
C VAL A 127 -7.08 -0.21 13.30
N ASP A 128 -7.80 -0.21 14.43
CA ASP A 128 -8.98 -1.05 14.63
C ASP A 128 -9.87 -0.99 13.39
N VAL A 129 -10.06 -2.15 12.77
CA VAL A 129 -10.88 -2.34 11.59
C VAL A 129 -12.24 -1.66 11.81
N LYS A 130 -12.83 -1.77 13.00
CA LYS A 130 -14.13 -1.15 13.29
C LYS A 130 -14.09 0.39 13.32
N GLY A 131 -12.95 1.00 13.66
CA GLY A 131 -12.77 2.45 13.65
C GLY A 131 -12.60 3.01 12.24
N VAL A 132 -11.83 2.32 11.40
CA VAL A 132 -11.61 2.69 9.99
C VAL A 132 -12.87 2.46 9.16
N LEU A 133 -13.56 1.32 9.36
CA LEU A 133 -14.80 0.97 8.66
C LEU A 133 -15.93 1.96 8.91
N LYS A 134 -16.00 2.58 10.10
CA LYS A 134 -17.01 3.59 10.43
C LYS A 134 -16.94 4.84 9.56
N ASN A 135 -15.79 5.11 8.95
CA ASN A 135 -15.58 6.28 8.10
C ASN A 135 -15.77 5.97 6.62
N PHE A 136 -15.99 4.71 6.23
CA PHE A 136 -16.29 4.40 4.84
C PHE A 136 -17.77 4.63 4.55
N ASN A 137 -18.03 5.30 3.44
CA ASN A 137 -19.37 5.38 2.86
C ASN A 137 -19.73 4.08 2.13
N ALA A 138 -19.52 2.94 2.79
CA ALA A 138 -19.69 1.62 2.20
C ALA A 138 -21.17 1.22 2.17
N GLU A 139 -21.57 0.51 1.12
CA GLU A 139 -22.81 -0.25 1.10
C GLU A 139 -22.78 -1.32 2.22
N GLU A 140 -23.89 -1.47 2.96
CA GLU A 140 -23.94 -2.28 4.19
C GLU A 140 -23.36 -3.69 3.99
N ASN A 141 -22.48 -4.11 4.92
CA ASN A 141 -21.86 -5.45 4.97
C ASN A 141 -20.91 -5.82 3.80
N THR A 142 -20.40 -4.87 3.02
CA THR A 142 -19.55 -5.18 1.85
C THR A 142 -18.04 -5.01 2.07
N VAL A 143 -17.58 -4.66 3.27
CA VAL A 143 -16.15 -4.36 3.45
C VAL A 143 -15.36 -5.62 3.76
N GLY A 144 -14.49 -6.00 2.82
CA GLY A 144 -13.48 -7.03 3.05
C GLY A 144 -12.09 -6.43 3.20
N SER A 145 -11.13 -7.26 3.57
CA SER A 145 -9.73 -6.85 3.60
C SER A 145 -8.80 -7.94 3.10
N LEU A 146 -7.71 -7.52 2.47
CA LEU A 146 -6.65 -8.40 1.99
C LEU A 146 -5.29 -7.83 2.39
N THR A 147 -4.28 -8.68 2.34
CA THR A 147 -2.90 -8.33 2.63
C THR A 147 -2.12 -8.19 1.34
N LEU A 148 -1.52 -7.04 1.12
CA LEU A 148 -0.70 -6.74 -0.03
C LEU A 148 0.78 -6.92 0.33
N VAL A 149 1.48 -7.83 -0.35
CA VAL A 149 2.94 -8.02 -0.22
C VAL A 149 3.60 -7.54 -1.50
N ALA A 150 4.28 -6.40 -1.43
CA ALA A 150 5.25 -5.95 -2.41
C ALA A 150 6.62 -6.32 -1.88
#